data_AF-A0A7V9HSN9-F1
#
_entry.id   AF-A0A7V9HSN9-F1
#
_cell.length_a   1.000
_cell.length_b   1.000
_cell.length_c   1.000
_cell.angle_alpha   90.00
_cell.angle_beta   90.00
_cell.angle_gamma   90.00
#
_symmetry.space_group_name_H-M   'P 1'
#
loop_
_entity.id
_entity.type
_entity.pdbx_description
1 polymer ?
#
loop_
_entity_poly.entity_id
_entity_poly.type
_entity_poly.pdbx_seq_one_letter_code
_entity_poly.pdbx_strand_id
1 'polypeptide(L)'
;MDFALISIGMVIFIVLVLMLLARSYPGSGADLVDWKPTRDYETEFQLEEDDIQQMIAAQNAYRRKRGAEELTEQDAERMGREDQRVRERGRMDEDSLAEIDRALREERDSKG
;
A
#
# COMPACT_ATOMS: atom_id res chain seq x y z
N MET A 1 15.05 29.19 30.28
CA MET A 1 14.64 29.37 28.86
C MET A 1 15.76 28.89 27.93
N ASP A 2 17.02 29.21 28.24
CA ASP A 2 18.20 28.83 27.44
C ASP A 2 18.40 27.32 27.28
N PHE A 3 18.20 26.53 28.35
CA PHE A 3 18.32 25.07 28.26
C PHE A 3 17.36 24.46 27.24
N ALA A 4 16.12 24.96 27.17
CA ALA A 4 15.12 24.45 26.24
C ALA A 4 15.48 24.83 24.79
N LEU A 5 15.95 26.05 24.56
CA LEU A 5 16.41 26.51 23.25
C LEU A 5 17.61 25.71 22.74
N ILE A 6 18.59 25.43 23.62
CA ILE A 6 19.76 24.62 23.28
C ILE A 6 19.35 23.17 22.96
N SER A 7 18.45 22.60 23.76
CA SER A 7 17.98 21.21 23.56
C SER A 7 17.21 21.06 22.24
N ILE A 8 16.30 21.99 21.94
CA ILE A 8 15.55 22.00 20.69
C ILE A 8 16.49 22.23 19.50
N GLY A 9 17.44 23.16 19.63
CA GLY A 9 18.45 23.42 18.61
C GLY A 9 19.32 22.19 18.31
N MET A 10 19.71 21.41 19.34
CA MET A 10 20.47 20.18 19.15
C MET A 10 19.67 19.13 18.38
N VAL A 11 18.38 18.94 18.70
CA VAL A 11 17.53 17.98 17.98
C VAL A 11 17.37 18.38 16.51
N ILE A 12 17.08 19.66 16.25
CA ILE A 12 16.96 20.18 14.87
C ILE A 12 18.28 19.98 14.12
N PHE A 13 19.41 20.28 14.76
CA PHE A 13 20.73 20.08 14.16
C PHE A 13 20.98 18.61 13.79
N ILE A 14 20.67 17.66 14.68
CA ILE A 14 20.80 16.23 14.39
C ILE A 14 19.92 15.83 13.20
N VAL A 15 18.66 16.27 13.17
CA VAL A 15 17.74 15.99 12.06
C VAL A 15 18.30 16.52 10.74
N LEU A 16 18.83 17.75 10.73
CA LEU A 16 19.42 18.35 9.53
C LEU A 16 20.65 17.57 9.04
N VAL A 17 21.51 17.11 9.96
CA VAL A 17 22.67 16.27 9.62
C VAL A 17 22.22 14.94 9.02
N LEU A 18 21.21 14.29 9.59
CA LEU A 18 20.66 13.05 9.05
C LEU A 18 20.03 13.25 7.66
N MET A 19 19.30 14.35 7.45
CA MET A 19 18.75 14.68 6.14
C MET A 19 19.84 14.94 5.10
N LEU A 20 20.93 15.62 5.47
CA LEU A 20 22.09 15.85 4.60
C LEU A 20 22.77 14.53 4.23
N LEU A 21 22.98 13.63 5.20
CA LEU A 21 23.53 12.30 4.94
C LEU A 21 22.63 11.50 3.99
N ALA A 22 21.32 11.48 4.23
CA ALA A 22 20.36 10.80 3.35
C ALA A 22 20.33 11.43 1.93
N ARG A 23 20.46 12.75 1.83
CA ARG A 23 20.48 13.48 0.54
C ARG A 23 21.76 13.22 -0.25
N SER A 24 22.89 13.07 0.44
CA SER A 24 24.23 12.89 -0.15
C SER A 24 24.60 11.43 -0.37
N TYR A 25 23.91 10.48 0.27
CA TYR A 25 24.13 9.05 0.07
C TYR A 25 23.33 8.54 -1.13
N PRO A 26 23.99 8.00 -2.19
CA PRO A 26 23.32 7.53 -3.41
C PRO A 26 22.71 6.11 -3.30
N GLY A 27 22.93 5.40 -2.19
CA GLY A 27 22.42 4.05 -1.95
C GLY A 27 21.09 4.02 -1.19
N SER A 28 20.41 2.89 -1.23
CA SER A 28 19.21 2.65 -0.41
C SER A 28 19.64 2.40 1.05
N GLY A 29 18.80 2.76 2.03
CA GLY A 29 19.06 2.40 3.44
C GLY A 29 19.22 0.89 3.65
N ALA A 30 18.70 0.08 2.73
CA ALA A 30 18.92 -1.38 2.67
C ALA A 30 20.39 -1.76 2.48
N ASP A 31 21.17 -0.94 1.76
CA ASP A 31 22.59 -1.17 1.49
C ASP A 31 23.44 -0.97 2.76
N LEU A 32 22.99 -0.14 3.71
CA LEU A 32 23.69 0.11 4.98
C LEU A 32 23.63 -1.08 5.94
N VAL A 33 22.63 -1.96 5.79
CA VAL A 33 22.40 -3.12 6.66
C VAL A 33 22.80 -4.43 5.95
N ASP A 34 23.41 -4.32 4.76
CA ASP A 34 23.80 -5.49 3.94
C ASP A 34 22.61 -6.42 3.66
N TRP A 35 21.41 -5.85 3.49
CA TRP A 35 20.22 -6.63 3.18
C TRP A 35 20.35 -7.18 1.76
N LYS A 36 20.75 -8.44 1.65
CA LYS A 36 20.59 -9.24 0.43
C LYS A 36 19.26 -9.98 0.46
N PRO A 37 18.43 -9.92 -0.59
CA PRO A 37 17.28 -10.81 -0.73
C PRO A 37 17.75 -12.24 -0.50
N THR A 38 17.10 -12.98 0.39
CA THR A 38 17.46 -14.37 0.72
C THR A 38 17.21 -15.34 -0.43
N ARG A 39 16.62 -14.87 -1.53
CA ARG A 39 16.16 -15.65 -2.66
C ARG A 39 16.41 -14.93 -3.99
N ASP A 40 16.70 -15.72 -5.01
CA ASP A 40 16.90 -15.25 -6.38
C ASP A 40 15.56 -14.85 -7.02
N TYR A 41 15.53 -13.76 -7.78
CA TYR A 41 14.29 -13.19 -8.35
C TYR A 41 13.53 -14.18 -9.23
N GLU A 42 14.25 -14.98 -10.02
CA GLU A 42 13.67 -15.99 -10.89
C GLU A 42 12.91 -17.07 -10.09
N THR A 43 13.44 -17.41 -8.91
CA THR A 43 12.80 -18.39 -8.03
C THR A 43 11.53 -17.82 -7.39
N GLU A 44 11.52 -16.53 -7.01
CA GLU A 44 10.32 -15.88 -6.47
C GLU A 44 9.20 -15.77 -7.50
N PHE A 45 9.53 -15.44 -8.75
CA PHE A 45 8.55 -15.37 -9.83
C PHE A 45 7.86 -16.72 -10.06
N GLN A 46 8.62 -17.80 -10.11
CA GLN A 46 8.07 -19.16 -10.27
C GLN A 46 7.15 -19.56 -9.10
N LEU A 47 7.49 -19.15 -7.87
CA LEU A 47 6.64 -19.42 -6.71
C LEU A 47 5.35 -18.62 -6.72
N GLU A 48 5.39 -17.36 -7.16
CA GLU A 48 4.19 -16.55 -7.32
C GLU A 48 3.25 -17.15 -8.37
N GLU A 49 3.79 -17.60 -9.51
CA GLU A 49 3.00 -18.26 -10.55
C GLU A 49 2.35 -19.55 -10.02
N ASP A 50 3.10 -20.39 -9.31
CA ASP A 50 2.58 -21.61 -8.67
C ASP A 50 1.51 -21.31 -7.60
N ASP A 51 1.64 -20.22 -6.85
CA ASP A 51 0.67 -19.83 -5.82
C ASP A 51 -0.66 -19.38 -6.45
N ILE A 52 -0.60 -18.60 -7.54
CA ILE A 52 -1.79 -18.20 -8.31
C ILE A 52 -2.55 -19.43 -8.83
N GLN A 53 -1.83 -20.39 -9.40
CA GLN A 53 -2.45 -21.62 -9.91
C GLN A 53 -3.11 -22.44 -8.79
N GLN A 54 -2.48 -22.52 -7.61
CA GLN A 54 -3.08 -23.17 -6.44
C GLN A 54 -4.36 -22.46 -5.95
N MET A 55 -4.37 -21.13 -5.95
CA MET A 55 -5.57 -20.36 -5.60
C MET A 55 -6.74 -20.61 -6.56
N ILE A 56 -6.47 -20.63 -7.87
CA ILE A 56 -7.48 -20.93 -8.90
C ILE A 56 -8.00 -22.36 -8.73
N ALA A 57 -7.10 -23.32 -8.54
CA ALA A 57 -7.47 -24.73 -8.32
C ALA A 57 -8.36 -24.92 -7.08
N ALA A 58 -8.04 -24.22 -5.99
CA ALA A 58 -8.84 -24.24 -4.77
C ALA A 58 -10.25 -23.66 -5.01
N GLN A 59 -10.36 -22.49 -5.67
CA GLN A 59 -11.66 -21.91 -6.02
C GLN A 59 -12.48 -22.84 -6.91
N ASN A 60 -11.86 -23.46 -7.91
CA ASN A 60 -12.54 -24.41 -8.81
C ASN A 60 -13.02 -25.66 -8.08
N ALA A 61 -12.28 -26.14 -7.07
CA ALA A 61 -12.76 -27.22 -6.22
C ALA A 61 -14.06 -26.86 -5.48
N TYR A 62 -14.21 -25.62 -5.00
CA TYR A 62 -15.46 -25.15 -4.39
C TYR A 62 -16.57 -24.93 -5.44
N ARG A 63 -16.25 -24.37 -6.61
CA ARG A 63 -17.21 -24.14 -7.70
C ARG A 63 -17.80 -25.44 -8.24
N ARG A 64 -16.95 -26.46 -8.45
CA ARG A 64 -17.37 -27.82 -8.83
C ARG A 64 -18.38 -28.41 -7.85
N LYS A 65 -18.15 -28.26 -6.54
CA LYS A 65 -19.08 -28.75 -5.50
C LYS A 65 -20.45 -28.07 -5.56
N ARG A 66 -20.53 -26.85 -6.08
CA ARG A 66 -21.78 -26.08 -6.25
C ARG A 66 -22.37 -26.19 -7.66
N GLY A 67 -21.74 -26.94 -8.57
CA GLY A 67 -22.14 -27.04 -9.97
C GLY A 67 -21.95 -25.74 -10.76
N ALA A 68 -21.09 -24.84 -10.30
CA ALA A 68 -20.75 -23.60 -10.98
C ALA A 68 -19.61 -23.83 -11.99
N GLU A 69 -19.57 -23.00 -13.03
CA GLU A 69 -18.53 -23.02 -14.07
C GLU A 69 -17.14 -22.75 -13.47
N GLU A 70 -16.15 -23.48 -13.98
CA GLU A 70 -14.76 -23.34 -13.56
C GLU A 70 -14.20 -21.97 -13.95
N LEU A 71 -13.35 -21.42 -13.10
CA LEU A 71 -12.67 -20.17 -13.33
C LEU A 71 -11.35 -20.43 -14.07
N THR A 72 -11.15 -19.71 -15.17
CA THR A 72 -9.86 -19.69 -15.87
C THR A 72 -8.97 -18.57 -15.32
N GLU A 73 -7.67 -18.64 -15.62
CA GLU A 73 -6.72 -17.57 -15.28
C GLU A 73 -7.09 -16.23 -15.92
N GLN A 74 -7.56 -16.24 -17.16
CA GLN A 74 -8.05 -15.04 -17.85
C GLN A 74 -9.27 -14.42 -17.16
N ASP A 75 -10.14 -15.25 -16.56
CA ASP A 75 -11.28 -14.76 -15.80
C ASP A 75 -10.87 -14.19 -14.45
N ALA A 76 -9.88 -14.82 -13.79
CA ALA A 76 -9.28 -14.29 -12.57
C ALA A 76 -8.65 -12.90 -12.82
N GLU A 77 -7.89 -12.73 -13.91
CA GLU A 77 -7.34 -11.44 -14.30
C GLU A 77 -8.42 -10.40 -14.57
N ARG A 78 -9.47 -10.77 -15.31
CA ARG A 78 -10.58 -9.88 -15.65
C ARG A 78 -11.27 -9.36 -14.40
N MET A 79 -11.58 -10.26 -13.47
CA MET A 79 -12.19 -9.90 -12.18
C MET A 79 -11.25 -9.04 -11.34
N GLY A 80 -9.94 -9.33 -11.32
CA GLY A 80 -8.96 -8.50 -10.63
C GLY A 80 -8.90 -7.06 -11.16
N ARG A 81 -8.93 -6.88 -12.48
CA ARG A 81 -8.98 -5.55 -13.10
C ARG A 81 -10.29 -4.82 -12.80
N GLU A 82 -11.39 -5.54 -12.74
CA GLU A 82 -12.69 -4.95 -12.37
C GLU A 82 -12.71 -4.51 -10.89
N ASP A 83 -12.22 -5.34 -9.97
CA ASP A 83 -12.13 -5.01 -8.55
C ASP A 83 -11.20 -3.81 -8.31
N GLN A 84 -10.07 -3.73 -9.03
CA GLN A 84 -9.19 -2.55 -9.00
C GLN A 84 -9.91 -1.29 -9.46
N ARG A 85 -10.66 -1.34 -10.57
CA ARG A 85 -11.46 -0.19 -11.04
C ARG A 85 -12.53 0.23 -10.03
N VAL A 86 -13.15 -0.72 -9.35
CA VAL A 86 -14.13 -0.43 -8.29
C VAL A 86 -13.44 0.21 -7.08
N ARG A 87 -12.27 -0.29 -6.67
CA ARG A 87 -11.47 0.30 -5.59
C ARG A 87 -10.96 1.70 -5.93
N GLU A 88 -10.56 1.94 -7.17
CA GLU A 88 -10.15 3.26 -7.65
C GLU A 88 -11.31 4.25 -7.62
N ARG A 89 -12.52 3.82 -8.00
CA ARG A 89 -13.73 4.65 -7.85
C ARG A 89 -14.16 4.84 -6.39
N GLY A 90 -13.93 3.84 -5.55
CA GLY A 90 -14.29 3.82 -4.13
C GLY A 90 -13.30 4.58 -3.25
N ARG A 91 -12.06 4.81 -3.71
CA ARG A 91 -11.20 5.86 -3.17
C ARG A 91 -11.85 7.19 -3.50
N MET A 92 -12.65 7.70 -2.57
CA MET A 92 -12.97 9.12 -2.55
C MET A 92 -11.64 9.88 -2.57
N ASP A 93 -11.50 10.80 -3.51
CA ASP A 93 -10.37 11.71 -3.50
C ASP A 93 -10.42 12.54 -2.20
N GLU A 94 -9.26 13.06 -1.80
CA GLU A 94 -9.11 13.88 -0.59
C GLU A 94 -10.08 15.08 -0.60
N ASP A 95 -10.36 15.60 -1.80
CA ASP A 95 -11.25 16.73 -2.04
C ASP A 95 -12.74 16.38 -1.79
N SER A 96 -13.19 15.21 -2.22
CA SER A 96 -14.56 14.70 -1.98
C SER A 96 -14.79 14.43 -0.49
N LEU A 97 -13.78 13.94 0.22
CA LEU A 97 -13.85 13.76 1.67
C LEU A 97 -13.96 15.11 2.40
N ALA A 98 -13.23 16.13 1.95
CA ALA A 98 -13.30 17.48 2.49
C ALA A 98 -14.66 18.15 2.22
N GLU A 99 -15.25 17.92 1.04
CA GLU A 99 -16.59 18.41 0.69
C GLU A 99 -17.67 17.77 1.57
N ILE A 100 -17.59 16.45 1.82
CA ILE A 100 -18.50 15.74 2.71
C ILE A 100 -18.39 16.24 4.15
N ASP A 101 -17.18 16.47 4.66
CA ASP A 101 -16.97 17.02 6.01
C ASP A 101 -17.55 18.43 6.14
N ARG A 102 -17.39 19.28 5.11
CA ARG A 102 -17.99 20.62 5.09
C ARG A 102 -19.52 20.54 5.09
N ALA A 103 -20.11 19.71 4.24
CA ALA A 103 -21.56 19.54 4.16
C ALA A 103 -22.16 19.03 5.48
N LEU A 104 -21.49 18.09 6.16
CA LEU A 104 -21.92 17.58 7.47
C LEU A 104 -21.87 18.64 8.58
N ARG A 105 -20.88 19.54 8.55
CA ARG A 105 -20.80 20.67 9.50
C ARG A 105 -21.92 21.68 9.28
N GLU A 106 -22.19 22.02 8.03
CA GLU A 106 -23.27 22.95 7.66
C GLU A 106 -24.64 22.40 8.06
N GLU A 107 -24.89 21.10 7.86
CA GLU A 107 -26.16 20.48 8.27
C GLU A 107 -26.32 20.45 9.81
N ARG A 108 -25.23 20.22 10.54
CA ARG A 108 -25.23 20.23 12.01
C ARG A 108 -25.47 21.63 12.56
N ASP A 109 -24.87 22.64 11.96
CA ASP A 109 -24.99 24.03 12.38
C ASP A 109 -26.35 24.64 11.94
N SER A 110 -27.00 24.08 10.91
CA SER A 110 -28.36 24.45 10.49
C SER A 110 -29.47 23.85 11.37
N LYS A 111 -29.19 22.76 12.12
CA LYS A 111 -30.15 22.08 13.00
C LYS A 111 -30.01 22.43 14.49
N GLY A 112 -29.01 23.23 14.86
CA GLY A 112 -28.83 23.79 16.21
C GLY A 112 -29.42 25.18 16.34
#